data_AF-A0AAV4PX10-F1
#
_entry.id   AF-A0AAV4PX10-F1
#
_cell.length_a   1.000
_cell.length_b   1.000
_cell.length_c   1.000
_cell.angle_alpha   90.00
_cell.angle_beta   90.00
_cell.angle_gamma   90.00
#
_symmetry.space_group_name_H-M   'P 1'
#
loop_
_entity.id
_entity.type
_entity.pdbx_description
1 polymer ?
#
loop_
_entity_poly.entity_id
_entity_poly.type
_entity_poly.pdbx_seq_one_letter_code
_entity_poly.pdbx_strand_id
1 'polypeptide(L)'
;MIHYNTLIPVLGLKKPLQKRNYALIDRKLNDLDHAVSIVFAMIFFIAYFVFGSVLFSLIEDLEITDILYFNYLMLVSIGPGCYELRDDIAENKIKGNLAYILYLIFGYIMLSMVLNLIYMYFYPSSRRYRSHKRVKS
;
A
#
# COMPACT_ATOMS: atom_id res chain seq x y z
N MET A 1 7.73 76.61 1.93
CA MET A 1 8.75 75.58 2.23
C MET A 1 8.00 74.30 2.53
N ILE A 2 8.04 73.35 1.60
CA ILE A 2 6.99 72.31 1.43
C ILE A 2 7.33 71.08 2.27
N HIS A 3 6.37 70.69 3.12
CA HIS A 3 6.31 69.41 3.84
C HIS A 3 6.26 68.25 2.84
N TYR A 4 7.25 67.35 2.87
CA TYR A 4 7.13 66.05 2.21
C TYR A 4 6.59 65.03 3.20
N ASN A 5 5.32 64.68 2.96
CA ASN A 5 4.60 63.59 3.59
C ASN A 5 5.28 62.24 3.33
N THR A 6 5.39 61.48 4.42
CA THR A 6 5.31 60.03 4.53
C THR A 6 4.52 59.33 3.42
N LEU A 7 5.15 58.38 2.74
CA LEU A 7 4.49 57.25 2.07
C LEU A 7 5.45 56.05 2.06
N ILE A 8 5.39 55.27 3.14
CA ILE A 8 6.03 53.96 3.26
C ILE A 8 5.28 52.99 2.33
N PRO A 9 5.94 52.27 1.42
CA PRO A 9 5.28 51.28 0.58
C PRO A 9 4.98 50.00 1.37
N VAL A 10 3.77 49.89 1.95
CA VAL A 10 3.27 48.70 2.67
C VAL A 10 2.79 47.59 1.71
N LEU A 11 3.34 47.50 0.49
CA LEU A 11 2.82 46.66 -0.61
C LEU A 11 3.73 45.47 -1.01
N GLY A 12 4.68 45.09 -0.15
CA GLY A 12 5.62 43.99 -0.41
C GLY A 12 5.33 42.66 0.32
N LEU A 13 4.46 42.64 1.34
CA LEU A 13 4.37 41.52 2.30
C LEU A 13 3.22 40.52 2.08
N LYS A 14 2.29 40.76 1.15
CA LYS A 14 1.12 39.88 0.93
C LYS A 14 1.41 38.63 0.06
N LYS A 15 2.37 38.71 -0.85
CA LYS A 15 2.70 37.61 -1.80
C LYS A 15 3.33 36.33 -1.17
N PRO A 16 4.21 36.39 -0.14
CA PRO A 16 4.85 35.18 0.39
C PRO A 16 3.92 34.28 1.22
N LEU A 17 2.87 34.83 1.84
CA LEU A 17 1.93 34.07 2.67
C LEU A 17 1.02 33.16 1.83
N GLN A 18 0.57 33.64 0.67
CA GLN A 18 -0.29 32.86 -0.22
C GLN A 18 0.44 31.62 -0.76
N LYS A 19 1.70 31.77 -1.17
CA LYS A 19 2.55 30.66 -1.67
C LYS A 19 2.78 29.56 -0.63
N ARG A 20 2.86 29.93 0.65
CA ARG A 20 3.05 28.98 1.76
C ARG A 20 1.80 28.14 2.02
N ASN A 21 0.61 28.72 1.86
CA ASN A 21 -0.66 28.01 2.04
C ASN A 21 -0.90 26.98 0.92
N TYR A 22 -0.61 27.32 -0.34
CA TYR A 22 -0.74 26.35 -1.45
C TYR A 22 0.20 25.15 -1.27
N ALA A 23 1.47 25.39 -0.88
CA ALA A 23 2.42 24.30 -0.64
C ALA A 23 2.02 23.37 0.53
N LEU A 24 1.26 23.88 1.50
CA LEU A 24 0.76 23.08 2.62
C LEU A 24 -0.45 22.24 2.22
N ILE A 25 -1.37 22.83 1.44
CA ILE A 25 -2.52 22.12 0.86
C ILE A 25 -2.04 20.99 -0.06
N ASP A 26 -1.07 21.26 -0.93
CA ASP A 26 -0.51 20.25 -1.84
C ASP A 26 0.13 19.07 -1.10
N ARG A 27 0.75 19.30 0.06
CA ARG A 27 1.30 18.21 0.89
C ARG A 27 0.19 17.35 1.47
N LYS A 28 -0.80 17.97 2.10
CA LYS A 28 -1.93 17.23 2.69
C LYS A 28 -2.70 16.43 1.65
N LEU A 29 -2.86 16.96 0.44
CA LEU A 29 -3.52 16.27 -0.65
C LEU A 29 -2.74 15.04 -1.10
N ASN A 30 -1.41 15.16 -1.29
CA ASN A 30 -0.56 14.01 -1.62
C ASN A 30 -0.55 12.93 -0.53
N ASP A 31 -0.54 13.33 0.74
CA ASP A 31 -0.58 12.38 1.87
C ASP A 31 -1.92 11.63 1.89
N LEU A 32 -3.02 12.32 1.58
CA LEU A 32 -4.35 11.73 1.45
C LEU A 32 -4.42 10.75 0.28
N ASP A 33 -3.90 11.13 -0.89
CA ASP A 33 -3.87 10.26 -2.08
C ASP A 33 -3.09 8.96 -1.81
N HIS A 34 -1.97 9.05 -1.08
CA HIS A 34 -1.20 7.87 -0.67
C HIS A 34 -1.96 7.00 0.34
N ALA A 35 -2.58 7.60 1.36
CA ALA A 35 -3.38 6.86 2.33
C ALA A 35 -4.55 6.13 1.66
N VAL A 36 -5.25 6.81 0.75
CA VAL A 36 -6.34 6.23 -0.05
C VAL A 36 -5.82 5.05 -0.88
N SER A 37 -4.67 5.20 -1.54
CA SER A 37 -4.05 4.12 -2.33
C SER A 37 -3.73 2.88 -1.49
N ILE A 38 -3.21 3.06 -0.27
CA ILE A 38 -2.93 1.94 0.65
C ILE A 38 -4.22 1.24 1.06
N VAL A 39 -5.26 1.99 1.42
CA VAL A 39 -6.56 1.43 1.82
C VAL A 39 -7.18 0.62 0.68
N PHE A 40 -7.18 1.15 -0.54
CA PHE A 40 -7.69 0.41 -1.70
C PHE A 40 -6.89 -0.87 -1.98
N ALA A 41 -5.55 -0.81 -1.90
CA ALA A 41 -4.71 -1.99 -2.08
C ALA A 41 -4.98 -3.06 -1.01
N MET A 42 -5.18 -2.66 0.25
CA MET A 42 -5.55 -3.55 1.35
C MET A 42 -6.91 -4.21 1.13
N ILE A 43 -7.93 -3.43 0.76
CA ILE A 43 -9.28 -3.95 0.48
C ILE A 43 -9.21 -4.97 -0.67
N PHE A 44 -8.48 -4.63 -1.75
CA PHE A 44 -8.36 -5.51 -2.90
C PHE A 44 -7.61 -6.81 -2.56
N PHE A 45 -6.56 -6.74 -1.71
CA PHE A 45 -5.88 -7.92 -1.20
C PHE A 45 -6.81 -8.80 -0.34
N ILE A 46 -7.59 -8.21 0.57
CA ILE A 46 -8.55 -8.94 1.41
C ILE A 46 -9.62 -9.59 0.53
N ALA A 47 -10.17 -8.87 -0.46
CA ALA A 47 -11.15 -9.41 -1.38
C ALA A 47 -10.58 -10.59 -2.18
N TYR A 48 -9.35 -10.46 -2.70
CA TYR A 48 -8.64 -11.54 -3.36
C TYR A 48 -8.44 -12.77 -2.46
N PHE A 49 -8.03 -12.54 -1.21
CA PHE A 49 -7.79 -13.56 -0.22
C PHE A 49 -9.06 -14.35 0.13
N VAL A 50 -10.15 -13.64 0.42
CA VAL A 50 -11.46 -14.27 0.71
C VAL A 50 -12.01 -14.97 -0.54
N PHE A 51 -11.91 -14.35 -1.71
CA PHE A 51 -12.39 -14.94 -2.97
C PHE A 51 -11.70 -16.27 -3.28
N GLY A 52 -10.37 -16.33 -3.16
CA GLY A 52 -9.63 -17.58 -3.32
C GLY A 52 -10.04 -18.63 -2.30
N SER A 53 -10.27 -18.23 -1.05
CA SER A 53 -10.70 -19.16 0.00
C SER A 53 -12.07 -19.77 -0.27
N VAL A 54 -13.03 -18.97 -0.75
CA VAL A 54 -14.35 -19.45 -1.19
C VAL A 54 -14.22 -20.37 -2.39
N LEU A 55 -13.41 -20.00 -3.39
CA LEU A 55 -13.21 -20.80 -4.59
C LEU A 55 -12.63 -22.19 -4.26
N PHE A 56 -11.61 -22.26 -3.40
CA PHE A 56 -11.00 -23.54 -3.02
C PHE A 56 -11.86 -24.35 -2.06
N SER A 57 -12.66 -23.70 -1.20
CA SER A 57 -13.66 -24.41 -0.39
C SER A 57 -14.68 -25.14 -1.27
N LEU A 58 -15.13 -24.53 -2.37
CA LEU A 58 -16.04 -25.17 -3.33
C LEU A 58 -15.38 -26.30 -4.14
N ILE A 59 -14.08 -26.21 -4.42
CA ILE A 59 -13.35 -27.22 -5.22
C ILE A 59 -12.98 -28.43 -4.37
N GLU A 60 -12.53 -28.20 -3.13
CA GLU A 60 -12.00 -29.24 -2.26
C GLU A 60 -13.05 -29.78 -1.27
N ASP A 61 -14.27 -29.22 -1.26
CA ASP A 61 -15.37 -29.58 -0.35
C ASP A 61 -14.96 -29.51 1.13
N LEU A 62 -14.14 -28.50 1.44
CA LEU A 62 -13.64 -28.21 2.78
C LEU A 62 -14.32 -26.97 3.35
N GLU A 63 -14.38 -26.87 4.67
CA GLU A 63 -14.95 -25.71 5.34
C GLU A 63 -14.15 -24.45 4.97
N ILE A 64 -14.86 -23.34 4.70
CA ILE A 64 -14.22 -22.06 4.30
C ILE A 64 -13.22 -21.60 5.36
N THR A 65 -13.50 -21.84 6.64
CA THR A 65 -12.62 -21.50 7.76
C THR A 65 -11.27 -22.21 7.67
N ASP A 66 -11.27 -23.50 7.33
CA ASP A 66 -10.06 -24.31 7.22
C ASP A 66 -9.21 -23.86 6.04
N ILE A 67 -9.85 -23.61 4.89
CA ILE A 67 -9.17 -23.09 3.70
C ILE A 67 -8.61 -21.69 3.92
N LEU A 68 -9.37 -20.81 4.57
CA LEU A 68 -8.94 -19.44 4.86
C LEU A 68 -7.75 -19.44 5.82
N TYR A 69 -7.78 -20.31 6.84
CA TYR A 69 -6.66 -20.51 7.74
C TYR A 69 -5.43 -21.10 7.02
N PHE A 70 -5.62 -22.08 6.15
CA PHE A 70 -4.55 -22.65 5.33
C PHE A 70 -3.91 -21.61 4.40
N ASN A 71 -4.73 -20.82 3.68
CA ASN A 71 -4.27 -19.73 2.83
C ASN A 71 -3.47 -18.69 3.64
N TYR A 72 -3.91 -18.39 4.87
CA TYR A 72 -3.19 -17.51 5.78
C TYR A 72 -1.80 -18.08 6.14
N LEU A 73 -1.71 -19.34 6.56
CA LEU A 73 -0.43 -19.99 6.88
C LEU A 73 0.52 -20.01 5.68
N MET A 74 -0.03 -20.24 4.48
CA MET A 74 0.75 -20.26 3.25
C MET A 74 1.25 -18.88 2.85
N LEU A 75 0.49 -17.81 3.07
CA LEU A 75 0.91 -16.43 2.77
C LEU A 75 1.89 -15.85 3.80
N VAL A 76 1.77 -16.24 5.07
CA VAL A 76 2.72 -15.84 6.12
C VAL A 76 4.02 -16.64 6.03
N SER A 77 4.15 -17.57 5.07
CA SER A 77 5.31 -18.43 4.87
C SER A 77 5.66 -19.35 6.05
N ILE A 78 4.71 -19.56 6.98
CA ILE A 78 4.84 -20.53 8.08
C ILE A 78 4.74 -21.96 7.51
N GLY A 79 3.92 -22.13 6.45
CA GLY A 79 3.65 -23.43 5.86
C GLY A 79 2.71 -24.29 6.72
N PRO A 80 2.22 -25.43 6.21
CA PRO A 80 1.25 -26.27 6.91
C PRO A 80 1.87 -27.22 7.93
N GLY A 81 3.20 -27.24 8.07
CA GLY A 81 3.96 -28.29 8.78
C GLY A 81 3.70 -28.45 10.28
N CYS A 82 2.73 -27.74 10.85
CA CYS A 82 2.31 -27.86 12.24
C CYS A 82 0.80 -28.13 12.43
N TYR A 83 0.02 -28.23 11.35
CA TYR A 83 -1.41 -28.54 11.43
C TYR A 83 -1.71 -29.86 10.72
N GLU A 84 -2.24 -30.81 11.49
CA GLU A 84 -2.89 -32.04 11.01
C GLU A 84 -4.19 -31.66 10.30
N LEU A 85 -4.10 -31.07 9.11
CA LEU A 85 -5.24 -30.78 8.25
C LEU A 85 -5.76 -32.12 7.70
N ARG A 86 -6.50 -32.88 8.53
CA ARG A 86 -7.23 -34.11 8.14
C ARG A 86 -6.46 -34.87 7.04
N ASP A 87 -5.27 -35.34 7.44
CA ASP A 87 -4.01 -35.37 6.66
C ASP A 87 -4.03 -36.10 5.30
N ASP A 88 -5.01 -36.93 4.99
CA ASP A 88 -4.90 -37.82 3.83
C ASP A 88 -5.55 -37.30 2.54
N ILE A 89 -6.48 -36.33 2.62
CA ILE A 89 -7.26 -35.87 1.45
C ILE A 89 -6.72 -34.55 0.88
N ALA A 90 -6.33 -33.61 1.75
CA ALA A 90 -5.82 -32.30 1.34
C ALA A 90 -4.38 -32.38 0.82
N GLU A 91 -3.52 -33.18 1.45
CA GLU A 91 -2.09 -33.23 1.12
C GLU A 91 -1.81 -33.85 -0.27
N ASN A 92 -2.62 -34.83 -0.70
CA ASN A 92 -2.44 -35.51 -1.99
C ASN A 92 -3.08 -34.79 -3.19
N LYS A 93 -4.15 -33.99 -2.98
CA LYS A 93 -4.77 -33.20 -4.07
C LYS A 93 -4.10 -31.85 -4.29
N ILE A 94 -3.66 -31.18 -3.22
CA ILE A 94 -3.16 -29.80 -3.29
C ILE A 94 -1.73 -29.75 -3.84
N LYS A 95 -0.89 -30.78 -3.58
CA LYS A 95 0.49 -30.85 -4.09
C LYS A 95 0.62 -30.86 -5.62
N GLY A 96 -0.47 -31.12 -6.35
CA GLY A 96 -0.49 -31.14 -7.82
C GLY A 96 -1.29 -30.02 -8.49
N ASN A 97 -1.96 -29.14 -7.74
CA ASN A 97 -2.89 -28.19 -8.33
C ASN A 97 -2.18 -26.89 -8.74
N LEU A 98 -1.77 -26.81 -10.01
CA LEU A 98 -1.12 -25.63 -10.61
C LEU A 98 -1.92 -24.33 -10.36
N ALA A 99 -3.26 -24.41 -10.30
CA ALA A 99 -4.11 -23.26 -10.00
C ALA A 99 -3.85 -22.70 -8.60
N TYR A 100 -3.59 -23.56 -7.61
CA TYR A 100 -3.28 -23.15 -6.24
C TYR A 100 -1.91 -22.49 -6.15
N ILE A 101 -0.91 -23.02 -6.87
CA ILE A 101 0.43 -22.42 -6.95
C ILE A 101 0.36 -21.03 -7.57
N LEU A 102 -0.38 -20.87 -8.69
CA LEU A 102 -0.58 -19.57 -9.34
C LEU A 102 -1.32 -18.59 -8.41
N TYR A 103 -2.33 -19.07 -7.68
CA TYR A 103 -3.03 -18.27 -6.67
C TYR A 103 -2.07 -17.78 -5.58
N LEU A 104 -1.19 -18.63 -5.05
CA LEU A 104 -0.22 -18.21 -4.04
C LEU A 104 0.78 -17.20 -4.60
N ILE A 105 1.33 -17.43 -5.80
CA ILE A 105 2.27 -16.49 -6.45
C ILE A 105 1.63 -15.12 -6.60
N PHE A 106 0.41 -15.06 -7.11
CA PHE A 106 -0.31 -13.79 -7.26
C PHE A 106 -0.60 -13.15 -5.90
N GLY A 107 -0.97 -13.93 -4.88
CA GLY A 107 -1.13 -13.45 -3.52
C GLY A 107 0.14 -12.79 -2.96
N TYR A 108 1.32 -13.38 -3.21
CA TYR A 108 2.60 -12.80 -2.81
C TYR A 108 2.93 -11.50 -3.57
N ILE A 109 2.62 -11.42 -4.86
CA ILE A 109 2.80 -10.18 -5.64
C ILE A 109 1.94 -9.06 -5.06
N MET A 110 0.67 -9.35 -4.75
CA MET A 110 -0.26 -8.41 -4.15
C MET A 110 0.19 -7.96 -2.76
N LEU A 111 0.62 -8.90 -1.92
CA LEU A 111 1.16 -8.61 -0.59
C LEU A 111 2.42 -7.72 -0.68
N SER A 112 3.32 -8.02 -1.62
CA SER A 112 4.52 -7.21 -1.89
C SER A 112 4.17 -5.79 -2.32
N MET A 113 3.15 -5.63 -3.17
CA MET A 113 2.66 -4.31 -3.57
C MET A 113 2.14 -3.49 -2.38
N VAL A 114 1.34 -4.12 -1.50
CA VAL A 114 0.84 -3.51 -0.27
C VAL A 114 1.98 -3.09 0.65
N LEU A 115 2.93 -3.99 0.91
CA LEU A 115 4.10 -3.70 1.75
C LEU A 115 4.96 -2.58 1.15
N ASN A 116 5.11 -2.53 -0.18
CA ASN A 116 5.84 -1.46 -0.85
C ASN A 116 5.15 -0.10 -0.70
N LEU A 117 3.81 -0.04 -0.79
CA LEU A 117 3.07 1.20 -0.55
C LEU A 117 3.22 1.67 0.91
N ILE A 118 3.14 0.74 1.86
CA ILE A 118 3.36 1.02 3.28
C ILE A 118 4.80 1.53 3.51
N TYR A 119 5.79 0.87 2.91
CA TYR A 119 7.19 1.26 3.00
C TYR A 119 7.42 2.69 2.46
N MET A 120 6.85 3.02 1.30
CA MET A 120 6.93 4.37 0.73
C MET A 120 6.26 5.43 1.61
N TYR A 121 5.17 5.07 2.29
CA TYR A 121 4.47 5.96 3.21
C TYR A 121 5.30 6.26 4.47
N PHE A 122 5.92 5.25 5.08
CA PHE A 122 6.76 5.43 6.27
C PHE A 122 8.15 5.99 5.97
N TYR A 123 8.70 5.70 4.79
CA TYR A 123 10.00 6.20 4.37
C TYR A 123 9.83 7.14 3.16
N PRO A 124 9.22 8.33 3.35
CA PRO A 124 9.02 9.29 2.28
C PRO A 124 10.39 9.70 1.76
N SER A 125 10.73 9.11 0.61
CA SER A 125 12.03 9.17 -0.03
C SER A 125 12.62 10.58 0.08
N SER A 126 13.69 10.68 0.86
CA SER A 126 14.53 11.86 1.07
C SER A 126 15.21 12.38 -0.22
N ARG A 127 14.72 11.97 -1.39
CA ARG A 127 15.21 12.30 -2.73
C ARG A 127 14.57 13.51 -3.41
N ARG A 128 13.64 14.24 -2.79
CA ARG A 128 13.27 15.58 -3.29
C ARG A 128 14.39 16.64 -3.11
N TYR A 129 15.54 16.29 -2.52
CA TYR A 129 16.61 17.25 -2.20
C TYR A 129 17.79 17.35 -3.19
N ARG A 130 17.88 16.50 -4.24
CA ARG A 130 19.08 16.47 -5.12
C ARG A 130 18.94 17.08 -6.52
N SER A 131 17.74 17.43 -6.98
CA SER A 131 17.57 17.92 -8.36
C SER A 131 17.99 19.39 -8.56
N HIS A 132 18.04 20.23 -7.53
CA HIS A 132 18.30 21.68 -7.72
C HIS A 132 19.75 22.15 -7.55
N LYS A 133 20.69 21.26 -7.21
CA LYS A 133 22.08 21.69 -6.86
C LYS A 133 23.15 21.44 -7.93
N ARG A 134 22.79 21.10 -9.17
CA ARG A 134 23.76 20.90 -10.27
C ARG A 134 23.45 21.70 -11.56
N VAL A 135 22.95 22.93 -11.43
CA VAL A 135 22.88 23.88 -12.57
C VAL A 135 23.81 25.09 -12.33
N LYS A 136 24.69 25.03 -11.33
CA LYS A 136 25.69 26.08 -11.07
C LYS A 136 27.00 25.45 -10.59
N SER A 137 27.75 24.87 -11.51
CA SER A 137 29.23 24.89 -11.44
C SER A 137 29.76 24.92 -12.86
#